data_AF-A0A7C7M2J4-F1
#
_entry.id   AF-A0A7C7M2J4-F1
#
_cell.length_a   1.000
_cell.length_b   1.000
_cell.length_c   1.000
_cell.angle_alpha   90.00
_cell.angle_beta   90.00
_cell.angle_gamma   90.00
#
_symmetry.space_group_name_H-M   'P 1'
#
loop_
_entity.id
_entity.type
_entity.pdbx_description
1 polymer ?
#
loop_
_entity_poly.entity_id
_entity_poly.type
_entity_poly.pdbx_seq_one_letter_code
_entity_poly.pdbx_strand_id
1 'polypeptide(L)'
;MDHSKKFMSSLLTLIILFTGCIEYEETLILKVGGGGSITMAYGMPAEMANGDDTFSADKIKSDLAGIEGVTVVSTKDFEKEGLKWVETNARFTSLENLGNIKNDQLPGFAGAMTFTDHNNGSYTFTKVLGEKPKQTTSANDKDMMMMKNMMGDVTWDYEITFPVKIIDAMADKGEVQAGRKKLSWSVPLIEFIGGQATLTVILGKGDKLTPLPVLQTVILKNGEKIRGEVMSLNKKSCIVKVGKKRERIDRDTIHSIEF
;
A
#
# COMPACT_ATOMS: atom_id res chain seq x y z
N MET A 1 -23.10 60.49 29.54
CA MET A 1 -24.12 60.54 28.46
C MET A 1 -23.40 60.94 27.19
N ASP A 2 -23.41 60.23 26.09
CA ASP A 2 -23.90 58.89 25.75
C ASP A 2 -23.22 58.52 24.42
N HIS A 3 -23.06 57.24 24.18
CA HIS A 3 -22.35 56.63 23.06
C HIS A 3 -23.01 56.91 21.70
N SER A 4 -22.23 57.08 20.63
CA SER A 4 -22.57 56.41 19.36
C SER A 4 -21.32 56.07 18.54
N LYS A 5 -21.06 54.77 18.51
CA LYS A 5 -20.22 54.07 17.53
C LYS A 5 -20.83 54.26 16.13
N LYS A 6 -19.99 54.23 15.10
CA LYS A 6 -20.11 53.29 13.96
C LYS A 6 -18.87 53.40 13.06
N PHE A 7 -17.88 52.58 13.40
CA PHE A 7 -16.95 52.02 12.40
C PHE A 7 -17.80 51.39 11.30
N MET A 8 -17.76 51.95 10.09
CA MET A 8 -18.52 51.43 8.97
C MET A 8 -17.55 50.85 7.94
N SER A 9 -17.74 49.55 7.69
CA SER A 9 -17.27 48.80 6.53
C SER A 9 -15.79 48.36 6.53
N SER A 10 -15.40 47.60 7.55
CA SER A 10 -14.51 46.47 7.27
C SER A 10 -15.34 45.42 6.53
N LEU A 11 -15.20 45.41 5.21
CA LEU A 11 -15.71 44.36 4.34
C LEU A 11 -15.10 43.06 4.86
N LEU A 12 -15.91 42.28 5.57
CA LEU A 12 -15.59 40.96 6.07
C LEU A 12 -15.36 40.07 4.84
N THR A 13 -14.14 40.07 4.31
CA THR A 13 -13.66 39.05 3.40
C THR A 13 -13.56 37.76 4.23
N LEU A 14 -14.69 37.08 4.40
CA LEU A 14 -14.72 35.70 4.85
C LEU A 14 -14.16 34.88 3.67
N ILE A 15 -12.83 34.86 3.56
CA ILE A 15 -12.13 33.85 2.78
C ILE A 15 -12.36 32.56 3.55
N ILE A 16 -13.46 31.87 3.25
CA ILE A 16 -13.60 30.46 3.62
C ILE A 16 -12.57 29.75 2.75
N LEU A 17 -11.36 29.61 3.30
CA LEU A 17 -10.41 28.63 2.80
C LEU A 17 -11.04 27.28 3.11
N PHE A 18 -11.76 26.70 2.15
CA PHE A 18 -12.08 25.28 2.14
C PHE A 18 -10.76 24.52 1.94
N THR A 19 -9.98 24.38 3.00
CA THR A 19 -8.75 23.59 3.01
C THR A 19 -9.11 22.14 3.32
N GLY A 20 -8.84 21.24 2.37
CA GLY A 20 -8.87 19.79 2.57
C GLY A 20 -10.24 19.14 2.35
N CYS A 21 -10.57 18.85 1.09
CA CYS A 21 -11.90 18.45 0.64
C CYS A 21 -12.18 16.94 0.65
N ILE A 22 -11.24 16.06 1.02
CA ILE A 22 -11.41 14.60 1.13
C ILE A 22 -10.30 14.08 2.04
N GLU A 23 -10.57 13.12 2.91
CA GLU A 23 -9.56 12.49 3.76
C GLU A 23 -9.61 10.97 3.68
N TYR A 24 -8.47 10.32 3.97
CA TYR A 24 -8.41 8.88 4.09
C TYR A 24 -7.41 8.40 5.12
N GLU A 25 -7.86 7.40 5.88
CA GLU A 25 -7.07 6.68 6.87
C GLU A 25 -7.16 5.17 6.57
N GLU A 26 -6.02 4.48 6.54
CA GLU A 26 -5.97 3.02 6.45
C GLU A 26 -5.10 2.42 7.54
N THR A 27 -5.65 1.44 8.26
CA THR A 27 -4.87 0.59 9.16
C THR A 27 -4.85 -0.83 8.63
N LEU A 28 -3.66 -1.31 8.27
CA LEU A 28 -3.41 -2.66 7.79
C LEU A 28 -2.65 -3.48 8.83
N ILE A 29 -3.18 -4.64 9.22
CA ILE A 29 -2.51 -5.58 10.12
C ILE A 29 -2.27 -6.89 9.38
N LEU A 30 -1.00 -7.19 9.12
CA LEU A 30 -0.57 -8.40 8.41
C LEU A 30 -0.20 -9.53 9.37
N LYS A 31 -0.57 -10.76 9.00
CA LYS A 31 -0.19 -11.99 9.67
C LYS A 31 0.87 -12.75 8.89
N VAL A 32 1.57 -13.64 9.57
CA VAL A 32 2.47 -14.61 8.92
C VAL A 32 1.62 -15.48 7.98
N GLY A 33 1.85 -15.37 6.67
CA GLY A 33 1.03 -16.02 5.63
C GLY A 33 0.32 -15.06 4.67
N GLY A 34 0.43 -13.74 4.86
CA GLY A 34 -0.06 -12.74 3.91
C GLY A 34 -1.55 -12.37 4.04
N GLY A 35 -2.30 -13.03 4.91
CA GLY A 35 -3.64 -12.61 5.34
C GLY A 35 -3.60 -11.58 6.49
N GLY A 36 -4.75 -11.06 6.89
CA GLY A 36 -4.78 -9.99 7.87
C GLY A 36 -6.15 -9.37 8.11
N SER A 37 -6.12 -8.14 8.63
CA SER A 37 -7.27 -7.25 8.72
C SER A 37 -6.91 -5.88 8.20
N ILE A 38 -7.88 -5.21 7.61
CA ILE A 38 -7.77 -3.85 7.11
C ILE A 38 -8.95 -3.04 7.64
N THR A 39 -8.65 -1.83 8.10
CA THR A 39 -9.63 -0.80 8.41
C THR A 39 -9.38 0.34 7.44
N MET A 40 -10.40 0.74 6.70
CA MET A 40 -10.35 1.85 5.76
C MET A 40 -11.41 2.86 6.17
N ALA A 41 -11.04 4.12 6.31
CA ALA A 41 -11.97 5.21 6.58
C ALA A 41 -11.75 6.31 5.55
N TYR A 42 -12.83 6.74 4.92
CA TYR A 42 -12.81 7.82 3.94
C TYR A 42 -13.78 8.91 4.39
N GLY A 43 -13.34 10.16 4.35
CA GLY A 43 -14.12 11.33 4.72
C GLY A 43 -14.30 12.26 3.54
N MET A 44 -15.51 12.78 3.34
CA MET A 44 -15.78 13.83 2.35
C MET A 44 -16.76 14.88 2.88
N PRO A 45 -16.74 16.12 2.35
CA PRO A 45 -17.65 17.18 2.74
C PRO A 45 -19.10 16.74 2.63
N ALA A 46 -19.89 17.04 3.65
CA ALA A 46 -21.29 16.62 3.72
C ALA A 46 -22.09 17.07 2.48
N GLU A 47 -21.78 18.23 1.90
CA GLU A 47 -22.42 18.73 0.68
C GLU A 47 -22.19 17.82 -0.54
N MET A 48 -20.98 17.24 -0.67
CA MET A 48 -20.67 16.26 -1.72
C MET A 48 -21.30 14.90 -1.41
N ALA A 49 -21.21 14.48 -0.14
CA ALA A 49 -21.68 13.20 0.33
C ALA A 49 -23.21 13.03 0.25
N ASN A 50 -23.96 14.11 0.46
CA ASN A 50 -25.42 14.11 0.41
C ASN A 50 -25.97 14.02 -1.02
N GLY A 51 -25.14 14.29 -2.03
CA GLY A 51 -25.49 14.13 -3.44
C GLY A 51 -25.06 12.78 -4.04
N ASP A 52 -24.39 11.93 -3.26
CA ASP A 52 -23.81 10.68 -3.73
C ASP A 52 -24.33 9.47 -2.92
N ASP A 53 -25.36 8.82 -3.45
CA ASP A 53 -25.94 7.60 -2.86
C ASP A 53 -24.96 6.42 -2.82
N THR A 54 -23.84 6.50 -3.53
CA THR A 54 -22.79 5.47 -3.50
C THR A 54 -21.87 5.61 -2.29
N PHE A 55 -21.91 6.77 -1.62
CA PHE A 55 -21.12 7.03 -0.43
C PHE A 55 -21.88 6.70 0.86
N SER A 56 -21.93 5.40 1.18
CA SER A 56 -22.54 4.88 2.41
C SER A 56 -21.90 3.58 2.90
N ALA A 57 -22.03 3.33 4.21
CA ALA A 57 -21.60 2.07 4.83
C ALA A 57 -22.26 0.83 4.21
N ASP A 58 -23.54 0.93 3.82
CA ASP A 58 -24.28 -0.17 3.20
C ASP A 58 -23.78 -0.47 1.77
N LYS A 59 -23.51 0.57 0.98
CA LYS A 59 -22.97 0.40 -0.38
C LYS A 59 -21.60 -0.26 -0.34
N ILE A 60 -20.68 0.25 0.48
CA ILE A 60 -19.32 -0.30 0.60
C ILE A 60 -19.36 -1.75 1.09
N LYS A 61 -20.22 -2.06 2.06
CA LYS A 61 -20.42 -3.44 2.53
C LYS A 61 -20.87 -4.37 1.40
N SER A 62 -21.81 -3.91 0.57
CA SER A 62 -22.30 -4.67 -0.58
C SER A 62 -21.20 -4.90 -1.63
N ASP A 63 -20.41 -3.87 -1.92
CA ASP A 63 -19.35 -3.95 -2.94
C ASP A 63 -18.24 -4.94 -2.57
N LEU A 64 -17.92 -5.02 -1.28
CA LEU A 64 -16.90 -5.94 -0.76
C LEU A 64 -17.42 -7.37 -0.54
N ALA A 65 -18.73 -7.57 -0.42
CA ALA A 65 -19.31 -8.89 -0.12
C ALA A 65 -19.06 -9.94 -1.22
N GLY A 66 -18.80 -9.51 -2.45
CA GLY A 66 -18.55 -10.37 -3.60
C GLY A 66 -17.09 -10.79 -3.81
N ILE A 67 -16.16 -10.31 -2.97
CA ILE A 67 -14.73 -10.52 -3.18
C ILE A 67 -14.26 -11.77 -2.44
N GLU A 68 -13.79 -12.76 -3.21
CA GLU A 68 -13.31 -14.02 -2.65
C GLU A 68 -12.18 -13.77 -1.64
N GLY A 69 -12.31 -14.40 -0.48
CA GLY A 69 -11.32 -14.32 0.59
C GLY A 69 -11.22 -12.94 1.26
N VAL A 70 -12.21 -12.06 1.07
CA VAL A 70 -12.47 -10.87 1.89
C VAL A 70 -13.75 -11.10 2.70
N THR A 71 -13.78 -10.66 3.95
CA THR A 71 -14.96 -10.72 4.81
C THR A 71 -15.11 -9.41 5.55
N VAL A 72 -16.17 -8.66 5.22
CA VAL A 72 -16.52 -7.44 5.93
C VAL A 72 -17.00 -7.79 7.34
N VAL A 73 -16.34 -7.22 8.34
CA VAL A 73 -16.66 -7.41 9.76
C VAL A 73 -17.66 -6.35 10.21
N SER A 74 -17.43 -5.09 9.82
CA SER A 74 -18.33 -3.98 10.09
C SER A 74 -18.15 -2.86 9.09
N THR A 75 -19.20 -2.07 8.90
CA THR A 75 -19.17 -0.76 8.24
C THR A 75 -19.91 0.24 9.11
N LYS A 76 -19.55 1.51 9.02
CA LYS A 76 -20.14 2.58 9.83
C LYS A 76 -20.08 3.92 9.11
N ASP A 77 -21.22 4.59 9.03
CA ASP A 77 -21.29 6.02 8.71
C ASP A 77 -21.12 6.86 9.99
N PHE A 78 -20.36 7.95 9.91
CA PHE A 78 -20.26 8.93 10.98
C PHE A 78 -19.87 10.31 10.45
N GLU A 79 -19.95 11.33 11.29
CA GLU A 79 -19.50 12.68 10.96
C GLU A 79 -18.36 13.08 11.91
N LYS A 80 -17.32 13.68 11.36
CA LYS A 80 -16.15 14.19 12.10
C LYS A 80 -15.62 15.40 11.34
N GLU A 81 -15.40 16.49 12.06
CA GLU A 81 -14.76 17.71 11.53
C GLU A 81 -15.45 18.31 10.29
N GLY A 82 -16.78 18.17 10.20
CA GLY A 82 -17.58 18.68 9.07
C GLY A 82 -17.57 17.79 7.83
N LEU A 83 -16.90 16.65 7.89
CA LEU A 83 -16.90 15.61 6.86
C LEU A 83 -17.86 14.48 7.26
N LYS A 84 -18.54 13.91 6.27
CA LYS A 84 -19.21 12.60 6.38
C LYS A 84 -18.18 11.53 6.07
N TRP A 85 -18.10 10.55 6.94
CA TRP A 85 -17.14 9.45 6.87
C TRP A 85 -17.84 8.12 6.71
N VAL A 86 -17.19 7.22 5.97
CA VAL A 86 -17.51 5.80 5.96
C VAL A 86 -16.27 5.02 6.40
N GLU A 87 -16.39 4.29 7.50
CA GLU A 87 -15.37 3.33 7.95
C GLU A 87 -15.81 1.91 7.60
N THR A 88 -14.86 1.10 7.16
CA THR A 88 -15.03 -0.32 6.88
C THR A 88 -13.91 -1.12 7.52
N ASN A 89 -14.29 -2.15 8.27
CA ASN A 89 -13.38 -3.13 8.85
C ASN A 89 -13.57 -4.46 8.13
N ALA A 90 -12.51 -5.01 7.55
CA ALA A 90 -12.54 -6.27 6.84
C ALA A 90 -11.39 -7.20 7.26
N ARG A 91 -11.61 -8.49 7.09
CA ARG A 91 -10.56 -9.53 7.14
C ARG A 91 -10.30 -10.03 5.74
N PHE A 92 -9.07 -10.43 5.49
CA PHE A 92 -8.67 -10.99 4.21
C PHE A 92 -7.73 -12.18 4.40
N THR A 93 -7.78 -13.14 3.48
CA THR A 93 -6.94 -14.34 3.53
C THR A 93 -5.60 -14.18 2.81
N SER A 94 -5.51 -13.26 1.83
CA SER A 94 -4.27 -12.85 1.17
C SER A 94 -4.33 -11.38 0.73
N LEU A 95 -3.17 -10.73 0.58
CA LEU A 95 -3.09 -9.37 0.00
C LEU A 95 -3.57 -9.32 -1.46
N GLU A 96 -3.46 -10.41 -2.21
CA GLU A 96 -3.97 -10.51 -3.57
C GLU A 96 -5.49 -10.28 -3.62
N ASN A 97 -6.23 -10.81 -2.64
CA ASN A 97 -7.68 -10.59 -2.56
C ASN A 97 -8.04 -9.12 -2.36
N LEU A 98 -7.23 -8.36 -1.61
CA LEU A 98 -7.41 -6.91 -1.49
C LEU A 98 -7.09 -6.18 -2.78
N GLY A 99 -6.11 -6.65 -3.55
CA GLY A 99 -5.77 -6.09 -4.87
C GLY A 99 -6.88 -6.26 -5.92
N ASN A 100 -7.86 -7.13 -5.68
CA ASN A 100 -9.02 -7.32 -6.53
C ASN A 100 -10.15 -6.31 -6.27
N ILE A 101 -10.04 -5.49 -5.22
CA ILE A 101 -10.96 -4.36 -4.98
C ILE A 101 -10.71 -3.34 -6.09
N LYS A 102 -11.71 -3.15 -6.95
CA LYS A 102 -11.58 -2.19 -8.05
C LYS A 102 -11.80 -0.75 -7.57
N ASN A 103 -11.13 0.20 -8.21
CA ASN A 103 -11.24 1.63 -7.91
C ASN A 103 -12.65 2.22 -8.10
N ASP A 104 -13.54 1.54 -8.84
CA ASP A 104 -14.94 1.92 -9.01
C ASP A 104 -15.87 1.39 -7.90
N GLN A 105 -15.40 0.42 -7.11
CA GLN A 105 -16.13 -0.19 -5.99
C GLN A 105 -15.80 0.50 -4.66
N LEU A 106 -14.58 0.98 -4.54
CA LEU A 106 -14.15 1.89 -3.48
C LEU A 106 -13.40 3.00 -4.20
N PRO A 107 -13.92 4.25 -4.23
CA PRO A 107 -13.21 5.38 -4.80
C PRO A 107 -11.95 5.62 -3.99
N GLY A 108 -10.91 4.88 -4.35
CA GLY A 108 -9.63 4.87 -3.71
C GLY A 108 -9.10 3.52 -3.22
N PHE A 109 -7.90 3.19 -3.72
CA PHE A 109 -6.71 3.29 -2.87
C PHE A 109 -6.18 2.10 -2.06
N ALA A 110 -6.68 0.88 -2.28
CA ALA A 110 -5.92 -0.27 -1.79
C ALA A 110 -4.49 -0.26 -2.38
N GLY A 111 -4.33 0.26 -3.60
CA GLY A 111 -3.08 0.17 -4.34
C GLY A 111 -2.72 -1.30 -4.60
N ALA A 112 -1.68 -1.54 -5.39
CA ALA A 112 -1.16 -2.89 -5.50
C ALA A 112 -0.32 -3.20 -4.26
N MET A 113 -0.62 -4.29 -3.57
CA MET A 113 0.12 -4.75 -2.40
C MET A 113 0.72 -6.12 -2.63
N THR A 114 1.98 -6.31 -2.23
CA THR A 114 2.65 -7.62 -2.27
C THR A 114 3.34 -7.91 -0.95
N PHE A 115 3.40 -9.19 -0.58
CA PHE A 115 4.13 -9.68 0.59
C PHE A 115 4.83 -10.99 0.24
N THR A 116 6.15 -10.91 0.08
CA THR A 116 6.98 -12.00 -0.43
C THR A 116 7.80 -12.60 0.70
N ASP A 117 7.67 -13.91 0.94
CA ASP A 117 8.58 -14.69 1.80
C ASP A 117 9.78 -15.17 0.97
N HIS A 118 10.99 -14.80 1.39
CA HIS A 118 12.23 -15.18 0.72
C HIS A 118 12.79 -16.54 1.19
N ASN A 119 12.06 -17.28 2.03
CA ASN A 119 12.41 -18.60 2.58
C ASN A 119 13.70 -18.63 3.42
N ASN A 120 14.23 -17.47 3.78
CA ASN A 120 15.41 -17.28 4.63
C ASN A 120 15.06 -16.60 5.97
N GLY A 121 13.77 -16.37 6.24
CA GLY A 121 13.31 -15.62 7.42
C GLY A 121 13.28 -14.10 7.23
N SER A 122 13.47 -13.61 6.00
CA SER A 122 13.21 -12.24 5.58
C SER A 122 11.99 -12.17 4.66
N TYR A 123 11.34 -11.01 4.65
CA TYR A 123 10.16 -10.74 3.84
C TYR A 123 10.29 -9.38 3.20
N THR A 124 9.68 -9.20 2.04
CA THR A 124 9.50 -7.88 1.42
C THR A 124 8.02 -7.59 1.30
N PHE A 125 7.62 -6.43 1.81
CA PHE A 125 6.31 -5.86 1.55
C PHE A 125 6.45 -4.68 0.59
N THR A 126 5.55 -4.59 -0.38
CA THR A 126 5.46 -3.41 -1.27
C THR A 126 4.01 -2.95 -1.34
N LYS A 127 3.79 -1.64 -1.25
CA LYS A 127 2.50 -0.99 -1.56
C LYS A 127 2.73 0.07 -2.63
N VAL A 128 1.97 -0.01 -3.71
CA VAL A 128 2.02 0.92 -4.85
C VAL A 128 0.68 1.63 -4.96
N LEU A 129 0.70 2.95 -4.83
CA LEU A 129 -0.44 3.83 -5.05
C LEU A 129 -0.39 4.39 -6.46
N GLY A 130 -1.57 4.69 -7.03
CA GLY A 130 -1.72 5.25 -8.36
C GLY A 130 -1.45 4.26 -9.51
N GLU A 131 -1.81 4.69 -10.71
CA GLU A 131 -1.61 3.90 -11.94
C GLU A 131 -0.33 4.35 -12.65
N LYS A 132 0.33 3.42 -13.36
CA LYS A 132 1.41 3.79 -14.27
C LYS A 132 0.87 4.81 -15.28
N PRO A 133 1.58 5.92 -15.55
CA PRO A 133 1.14 6.91 -16.52
C PRO A 133 0.90 6.23 -17.87
N LYS A 134 -0.34 6.27 -18.35
CA LYS A 134 -0.64 5.95 -19.76
C LYS A 134 -0.06 7.10 -20.59
N GLN A 135 0.51 6.81 -21.76
CA GLN A 135 1.09 7.84 -22.65
C GLN A 135 0.15 9.04 -22.77
N THR A 136 0.63 10.20 -22.35
CA THR A 136 -0.16 11.43 -22.18
C THR A 136 -0.52 12.06 -23.52
N THR A 137 -1.81 12.36 -23.71
CA THR A 137 -2.30 13.35 -24.69
C THR A 137 -2.44 14.71 -23.99
N SER A 138 -2.20 15.81 -24.69
CA SER A 138 -2.22 17.18 -24.13
C SER A 138 -3.54 17.63 -23.49
N ALA A 139 -4.66 16.97 -23.81
CA ALA A 139 -5.95 17.15 -23.13
C ALA A 139 -5.94 16.61 -21.69
N ASN A 140 -5.23 15.51 -21.45
CA ASN A 140 -5.15 14.88 -20.12
C ASN A 140 -4.40 15.77 -19.13
N ASP A 141 -3.41 16.55 -19.58
CA ASP A 141 -2.59 17.37 -18.67
C ASP A 141 -3.38 18.52 -18.05
N LYS A 142 -4.32 19.13 -18.80
CA LYS A 142 -5.19 20.19 -18.27
C LYS A 142 -6.20 19.65 -17.27
N ASP A 143 -6.82 18.51 -17.57
CA ASP A 143 -7.78 17.87 -16.67
C ASP A 143 -7.09 17.38 -15.38
N MET A 144 -5.85 16.89 -15.49
CA MET A 144 -5.02 16.55 -14.34
C MET A 144 -4.62 17.76 -13.52
N MET A 145 -4.25 18.88 -14.14
CA MET A 145 -3.98 20.12 -13.40
C MET A 145 -5.23 20.66 -12.70
N MET A 146 -6.41 20.56 -13.33
CA MET A 146 -7.67 20.92 -12.67
C MET A 146 -7.98 20.01 -11.48
N MET A 147 -7.86 18.68 -11.62
CA MET A 147 -8.05 17.74 -10.50
C MET A 147 -7.09 18.02 -9.35
N LYS A 148 -5.81 18.24 -9.67
CA LYS A 148 -4.76 18.57 -8.70
C LYS A 148 -5.08 19.85 -7.91
N ASN A 149 -5.58 20.88 -8.59
CA ASN A 149 -5.97 22.14 -7.96
C ASN A 149 -7.25 22.03 -7.11
N MET A 150 -8.19 21.16 -7.49
CA MET A 150 -9.43 20.96 -6.74
C MET A 150 -9.24 20.15 -5.46
N MET A 151 -8.23 19.28 -5.42
CA MET A 151 -8.01 18.41 -4.28
C MET A 151 -7.30 19.10 -3.11
N GLY A 152 -6.50 20.14 -3.36
CA GLY A 152 -5.77 20.84 -2.30
C GLY A 152 -4.76 19.94 -1.60
N ASP A 153 -4.43 20.25 -0.34
CA ASP A 153 -3.39 19.58 0.46
C ASP A 153 -3.89 18.27 1.11
N VAL A 154 -4.55 17.41 0.33
CA VAL A 154 -5.07 16.13 0.83
C VAL A 154 -3.92 15.13 0.99
N THR A 155 -3.85 14.53 2.17
CA THR A 155 -2.87 13.50 2.52
C THR A 155 -3.59 12.18 2.75
N TRP A 156 -2.94 11.10 2.32
CA TRP A 156 -3.39 9.74 2.57
C TRP A 156 -2.50 9.11 3.61
N ASP A 157 -3.11 8.75 4.74
CA ASP A 157 -2.40 8.27 5.90
C ASP A 157 -2.59 6.76 6.08
N TYR A 158 -1.47 6.05 6.03
CA TYR A 158 -1.42 4.60 6.18
C TYR A 158 -0.69 4.22 7.44
N GLU A 159 -1.26 3.28 8.17
CA GLU A 159 -0.64 2.62 9.30
C GLU A 159 -0.56 1.12 9.02
N ILE A 160 0.64 0.57 9.01
CA ILE A 160 0.88 -0.84 8.69
C ILE A 160 1.57 -1.52 9.85
N THR A 161 0.92 -2.56 10.39
CA THR A 161 1.49 -3.44 11.41
C THR A 161 1.88 -4.78 10.79
N PHE A 162 3.18 -5.09 10.88
CA PHE A 162 3.78 -6.30 10.34
C PHE A 162 3.90 -7.41 11.38
N PRO A 163 3.84 -8.70 10.96
CA PRO A 163 3.95 -9.82 11.88
C PRO A 163 5.37 -9.98 12.45
N VAL A 164 6.36 -9.50 11.70
CA VAL A 164 7.80 -9.57 11.99
C VAL A 164 8.42 -8.16 12.06
N LYS A 165 9.68 -8.07 12.53
CA LYS A 165 10.34 -6.78 12.73
C LYS A 165 10.64 -6.10 11.39
N ILE A 166 10.47 -4.78 11.34
CA ILE A 166 10.96 -3.92 10.26
C ILE A 166 12.48 -3.78 10.39
N ILE A 167 13.18 -4.16 9.33
CA ILE A 167 14.63 -3.99 9.18
C ILE A 167 14.90 -2.66 8.50
N ASP A 168 14.16 -2.39 7.43
CA ASP A 168 14.29 -1.18 6.62
C ASP A 168 12.95 -0.82 5.98
N ALA A 169 12.76 0.47 5.70
CA ALA A 169 11.58 0.99 5.02
C ALA A 169 11.94 2.21 4.20
N MET A 170 11.55 2.20 2.93
CA MET A 170 11.83 3.27 1.99
C MET A 170 10.59 3.54 1.15
N ALA A 171 10.33 4.82 0.89
CA ALA A 171 9.35 5.24 -0.08
C ALA A 171 10.00 6.21 -1.08
N ASP A 172 9.56 6.18 -2.32
CA ASP A 172 9.96 7.16 -3.33
C ASP A 172 9.25 8.51 -3.13
N LYS A 173 8.09 8.50 -2.47
CA LYS A 173 7.18 9.61 -2.22
C LYS A 173 6.55 9.51 -0.83
N GLY A 174 6.20 10.66 -0.26
CA GLY A 174 5.61 10.75 1.07
C GLY A 174 6.62 10.52 2.20
N GLU A 175 6.15 10.69 3.43
CA GLU A 175 6.97 10.55 4.63
C GLU A 175 6.74 9.19 5.29
N VAL A 176 7.83 8.52 5.66
CA VAL A 176 7.79 7.20 6.32
C VAL A 176 8.35 7.31 7.72
N GLN A 177 7.59 6.83 8.70
CA GLN A 177 8.04 6.65 10.08
C GLN A 177 7.95 5.18 10.46
N ALA A 178 9.10 4.54 10.62
CA ALA A 178 9.17 3.11 10.93
C ALA A 178 9.53 2.88 12.41
N GLY A 179 8.66 2.18 13.13
CA GLY A 179 8.94 1.58 14.42
C GLY A 179 9.43 0.14 14.29
N ARG A 180 9.36 -0.63 15.39
CA ARG A 180 9.84 -2.03 15.39
C ARG A 180 9.00 -2.95 14.49
N LYS A 181 7.68 -2.81 14.51
CA LYS A 181 6.73 -3.64 13.74
C LYS A 181 5.64 -2.84 13.06
N LYS A 182 5.55 -1.55 13.38
CA LYS A 182 4.52 -0.64 12.93
C LYS A 182 5.19 0.45 12.12
N LEU A 183 4.58 0.80 11.01
CA LEU A 183 5.03 1.84 10.09
C LEU A 183 3.87 2.78 9.81
N SER A 184 4.17 4.06 9.79
CA SER A 184 3.27 5.09 9.26
C SER A 184 3.84 5.60 7.93
N TRP A 185 2.98 5.77 6.94
CA TRP A 185 3.31 6.36 5.64
C TRP A 185 2.25 7.39 5.28
N SER A 186 2.68 8.63 5.09
CA SER A 186 1.79 9.75 4.75
C SER A 186 2.15 10.26 3.37
N VAL A 187 1.21 10.19 2.44
CA VAL A 187 1.45 10.53 1.03
C VAL A 187 0.49 11.60 0.56
N PRO A 188 0.98 12.77 0.13
CA PRO A 188 0.13 13.76 -0.51
C PRO A 188 -0.51 13.19 -1.78
N LEU A 189 -1.83 13.33 -1.92
CA LEU A 189 -2.61 12.80 -3.04
C LEU A 189 -2.06 13.24 -4.41
N ILE A 190 -1.54 14.47 -4.46
CA ILE A 190 -0.90 15.07 -5.64
C ILE A 190 0.27 14.25 -6.22
N GLU A 191 0.95 13.47 -5.39
CA GLU A 191 2.19 12.76 -5.76
C GLU A 191 1.93 11.51 -6.60
N PHE A 192 0.72 10.95 -6.57
CA PHE A 192 0.38 9.74 -7.34
C PHE A 192 -0.91 9.87 -8.16
N ILE A 193 -1.53 11.05 -8.24
CA ILE A 193 -2.49 11.35 -9.31
C ILE A 193 -1.74 11.48 -10.64
N GLY A 194 -2.09 10.63 -11.59
CA GLY A 194 -1.41 10.53 -12.89
C GLY A 194 0.01 9.99 -12.79
N GLY A 195 0.37 9.39 -11.65
CA GLY A 195 1.69 8.86 -11.35
C GLY A 195 1.62 7.70 -10.36
N GLN A 196 2.75 7.36 -9.75
CA GLN A 196 2.81 6.31 -8.74
C GLN A 196 3.63 6.74 -7.54
N ALA A 197 3.24 6.23 -6.37
CA ALA A 197 4.02 6.28 -5.14
C ALA A 197 4.20 4.85 -4.63
N THR A 198 5.42 4.49 -4.27
CA THR A 198 5.82 3.13 -3.89
C THR A 198 6.47 3.13 -2.52
N LEU A 199 5.88 2.38 -1.60
CA LEU A 199 6.48 2.00 -0.33
C LEU A 199 7.07 0.60 -0.44
N THR A 200 8.33 0.43 -0.04
CA THR A 200 8.99 -0.88 0.10
C THR A 200 9.49 -1.04 1.54
N VAL A 201 9.14 -2.17 2.16
CA VAL A 201 9.51 -2.50 3.53
C VAL A 201 10.20 -3.85 3.55
N ILE A 202 11.39 -3.89 4.15
CA ILE A 202 12.14 -5.12 4.37
C ILE A 202 11.96 -5.55 5.82
N LEU A 203 11.55 -6.80 6.00
CA LEU A 203 11.21 -7.37 7.29
C LEU A 203 12.07 -8.60 7.57
N GLY A 204 12.28 -8.92 8.84
CA GLY A 204 12.93 -10.17 9.21
C GLY A 204 13.13 -10.36 10.71
N LYS A 205 13.85 -11.43 11.06
CA LYS A 205 14.06 -11.87 12.45
C LYS A 205 15.29 -11.24 13.13
N GLY A 206 16.14 -10.51 12.41
CA GLY A 206 17.37 -9.90 12.93
C GLY A 206 17.46 -8.39 12.68
N ASP A 207 18.37 -7.72 13.39
CA ASP A 207 18.60 -6.26 13.29
C ASP A 207 19.47 -5.86 12.08
N LYS A 208 19.89 -6.82 11.28
CA LYS A 208 20.69 -6.61 10.08
C LYS A 208 20.02 -7.31 8.91
N LEU A 209 20.00 -6.63 7.75
CA LEU A 209 19.78 -7.26 6.45
C LEU A 209 20.78 -8.41 6.35
N THR A 210 20.30 -9.65 6.51
CA THR A 210 21.05 -10.77 5.94
C THR A 210 20.88 -10.58 4.44
N PRO A 211 21.97 -10.44 3.66
CA PRO A 211 21.86 -10.31 2.22
C PRO A 211 20.91 -11.39 1.71
N LEU A 212 19.94 -11.01 0.88
CA LEU A 212 19.09 -11.98 0.22
C LEU A 212 20.02 -13.01 -0.43
N PRO A 213 19.88 -14.31 -0.12
CA PRO A 213 20.65 -15.31 -0.83
C PRO A 213 20.28 -15.17 -2.29
N VAL A 214 21.24 -14.85 -3.14
CA VAL A 214 21.03 -14.87 -4.59
C VAL A 214 20.69 -16.31 -4.92
N LEU A 215 19.44 -16.57 -5.32
CA LEU A 215 18.99 -17.90 -5.67
C LEU A 215 19.35 -18.15 -7.13
N GLN A 216 20.23 -19.11 -7.36
CA GLN A 216 20.57 -19.56 -8.71
C GLN A 216 19.72 -20.78 -9.10
N THR A 217 19.59 -21.00 -10.40
CA THR A 217 19.04 -22.25 -10.94
C THR A 217 20.17 -23.10 -11.48
N VAL A 218 20.43 -24.24 -10.84
CA VAL A 218 21.35 -25.26 -11.34
C VAL A 218 20.58 -26.21 -12.26
N ILE A 219 20.95 -26.22 -13.53
CA ILE A 219 20.36 -27.11 -14.53
C ILE A 219 21.28 -28.32 -14.69
N LEU A 220 20.76 -29.50 -14.43
CA LEU A 220 21.47 -30.76 -14.61
C LEU A 220 21.37 -31.26 -16.06
N LYS A 221 22.32 -32.10 -16.48
CA LYS A 221 22.35 -32.69 -17.83
C LYS A 221 21.15 -33.58 -18.15
N ASN A 222 20.47 -34.11 -17.13
CA ASN A 222 19.22 -34.86 -17.28
C ASN A 222 17.98 -33.95 -17.42
N GLY A 223 18.16 -32.62 -17.40
CA GLY A 223 17.09 -31.63 -17.49
C GLY A 223 16.48 -31.20 -16.15
N GLU A 224 16.86 -31.84 -15.04
CA GLU A 224 16.40 -31.46 -13.70
C GLU A 224 16.91 -30.07 -13.30
N LYS A 225 16.06 -29.31 -12.61
CA LYS A 225 16.37 -27.93 -12.19
C LYS A 225 16.32 -27.83 -10.68
N ILE A 226 17.43 -27.41 -10.08
CA ILE A 226 17.56 -27.22 -8.64
C ILE A 226 17.70 -25.73 -8.38
N ARG A 227 16.71 -25.13 -7.70
CA ARG A 227 16.70 -23.71 -7.36
C ARG A 227 17.14 -23.52 -5.91
N GLY A 228 18.22 -22.79 -5.70
CA GLY A 228 18.79 -22.59 -4.36
C GLY A 228 19.99 -21.65 -4.33
N GLU A 229 20.53 -21.40 -3.15
CA GLU A 229 21.73 -20.59 -2.96
C GLU A 229 22.98 -21.45 -3.24
N VAL A 230 23.74 -21.14 -4.29
CA VAL A 230 25.03 -21.79 -4.59
C VAL A 230 26.05 -21.32 -3.56
N MET A 231 26.28 -22.16 -2.56
CA MET A 231 27.20 -21.87 -1.46
C MET A 231 28.67 -22.10 -1.84
N SER A 232 28.91 -23.01 -2.79
CA SER A 232 30.25 -23.39 -3.24
C SER A 232 30.19 -24.00 -4.62
N LEU A 233 31.14 -23.64 -5.48
CA LEU A 233 31.36 -24.28 -6.77
C LEU A 233 32.85 -24.54 -6.92
N ASN A 234 33.24 -25.81 -7.09
CA ASN A 234 34.61 -26.20 -7.37
C ASN A 234 34.68 -27.20 -8.53
N LYS A 235 35.88 -27.68 -8.86
CA LYS A 235 36.10 -28.61 -9.98
C LYS A 235 35.38 -29.95 -9.84
N LYS A 236 35.00 -30.36 -8.62
CA LYS A 236 34.39 -31.67 -8.32
C LYS A 236 32.90 -31.58 -8.00
N SER A 237 32.45 -30.51 -7.34
CA SER A 237 31.08 -30.41 -6.87
C SER A 237 30.56 -28.97 -6.80
N CYS A 238 29.24 -28.83 -6.84
CA CYS A 238 28.48 -27.66 -6.42
C CYS A 238 27.72 -27.99 -5.14
N ILE A 239 27.74 -27.08 -4.16
CA ILE A 239 26.91 -27.18 -2.95
C ILE A 239 25.82 -26.14 -3.07
N VAL A 240 24.57 -26.59 -3.12
CA VAL A 240 23.39 -25.74 -3.21
C VAL A 240 22.58 -25.86 -1.92
N LYS A 241 22.16 -24.74 -1.36
CA LYS A 241 21.24 -24.73 -0.22
C LYS A 241 19.82 -24.56 -0.73
N VAL A 242 18.99 -25.58 -0.50
CA VAL A 242 17.57 -25.61 -0.88
C VAL A 242 16.76 -25.57 0.43
N GLY A 243 16.20 -24.39 0.73
CA GLY A 243 15.54 -24.12 2.01
C GLY A 243 16.49 -24.35 3.20
N LYS A 244 16.22 -25.39 4.01
CA LYS A 244 17.03 -25.77 5.19
C LYS A 244 18.05 -26.88 4.90
N LYS A 245 18.04 -27.47 3.71
CA LYS A 245 18.93 -28.59 3.35
C LYS A 245 20.09 -28.09 2.50
N ARG A 246 21.21 -28.81 2.58
CA ARG A 246 22.36 -28.64 1.68
C ARG A 246 22.43 -29.86 0.79
N GLU A 247 22.43 -29.63 -0.51
CA GLU A 247 22.57 -30.64 -1.54
C GLU A 247 23.95 -30.52 -2.17
N ARG A 248 24.62 -31.66 -2.31
CA ARG A 248 25.89 -31.76 -3.02
C ARG A 248 25.59 -32.36 -4.38
N ILE A 249 25.94 -31.62 -5.42
CA ILE A 249 25.76 -31.99 -6.82
C ILE A 249 27.14 -32.20 -7.42
N ASP A 250 27.38 -33.31 -8.09
CA ASP A 250 28.65 -33.55 -8.77
C ASP A 250 28.77 -32.65 -10.00
N ARG A 251 29.94 -32.01 -10.17
CA ARG A 251 30.13 -30.92 -11.14
C ARG A 251 29.93 -31.36 -12.58
N ASP A 252 30.21 -32.62 -12.87
CA ASP A 252 30.08 -33.27 -14.16
C ASP A 252 28.61 -33.53 -14.56
N THR A 253 27.69 -33.56 -13.60
CA THR A 253 26.24 -33.66 -13.85
C THR A 253 25.59 -32.33 -14.20
N ILE A 254 26.26 -31.20 -13.94
CA ILE A 254 25.72 -29.86 -14.17
C ILE A 254 25.91 -29.44 -15.63
N HIS A 255 24.81 -29.02 -16.26
CA HIS A 255 24.80 -28.41 -17.58
C HIS A 255 25.12 -26.91 -17.49
N SER A 256 24.37 -26.16 -16.69
CA SER A 256 24.55 -24.71 -16.51
C SER A 256 24.10 -24.25 -15.12
N ILE A 257 24.53 -23.05 -14.73
CA ILE A 257 24.06 -22.35 -13.53
C ILE A 257 23.62 -20.96 -13.99
N GLU A 258 22.34 -20.65 -13.79
CA GLU A 258 21.75 -19.35 -14.11
C GLU A 258 21.74 -18.48 -12.84
N PHE A 259 22.29 -17.27 -12.96
CA PHE A 259 22.45 -16.29 -11.88
C PHE A 259 21.39 -15.21 -11.92
#